data_AF-A0A537W023-F1
#
_entry.id   AF-A0A537W023-F1
#
_cell.length_a   1.000
_cell.length_b   1.000
_cell.length_c   1.000
_cell.angle_alpha   90.00
_cell.angle_beta   90.00
_cell.angle_gamma   90.00
#
_symmetry.space_group_name_H-M   'P 1'
#
loop_
_entity.id
_entity.type
_entity.pdbx_description
1 polymer ?
#
loop_
_entity_poly.entity_id
_entity_poly.type
_entity_poly.pdbx_seq_one_letter_code
_entity_poly.pdbx_strand_id
1 'polypeptide(L)'
;MANTRANKRSGLLAVTIAAAALCALTVAAPLATAAGAGGTPATGSAGGSPPASAPAKGRAIAAPSAAPVVRISRVACVPAERCSTNPHQVSVNGTLQLQGAGLKAGMVVVFPRSFGARISRNSPGSRLRKSSLGLLATVPSSAHSGRIMVLISSTRHTGSFGPITVVHRALHPPAPKRPPTAASGGAGAVSGTAFDGQGMWIWYMSQSNGGSVPAIAARAHAAGVTTLFIKSSDGSHNYWSQFSPQLVAELHANGLKACAWQYVYGSNPAGEAELGARAVANGADCLVIDAEAEYEGHYAAAQTYVNGLRAKVGPTFPLGLATFPYVSYHPSEPYSVFLGPGGAQYNAPQMYWHDIGVSVDTVYANTYIGNRIYNRPIFPLGQTYGGVSSAEVLRFREEAVDYGAAGLSFWDWQETPTSGWSALAAPLAPLTSVTPNGEYPELRSGRKGDQVLWLQEHLAGAIPSQEITGNFGSQTAANLQAFQTAHGLPPTGVASPATWTALLALAPVAVNWTGGGPSG
;
A
#
# COMPACT_ATOMS: atom_id res chain seq x y z
N MET A 1 5.22 0.19 -11.41
CA MET A 1 4.76 1.24 -12.35
C MET A 1 3.98 2.34 -11.61
N ALA A 2 4.56 2.91 -10.54
CA ALA A 2 3.99 4.08 -9.84
C ALA A 2 4.86 5.33 -10.05
N ASN A 3 6.18 5.16 -10.06
CA ASN A 3 7.16 6.24 -10.05
C ASN A 3 7.47 6.83 -11.44
N THR A 4 6.51 7.52 -12.10
CA THR A 4 6.82 8.39 -13.29
C THR A 4 5.72 9.33 -13.82
N ARG A 5 4.47 9.29 -13.32
CA ARG A 5 3.37 10.09 -13.93
C ARG A 5 3.13 11.47 -13.33
N ALA A 6 3.42 11.70 -12.05
CA ALA A 6 3.39 13.03 -11.44
C ALA A 6 4.48 13.93 -12.07
N ASN A 7 5.76 13.55 -11.91
CA ASN A 7 6.93 14.35 -12.31
C ASN A 7 7.00 14.70 -13.82
N LYS A 8 6.25 14.01 -14.70
CA LYS A 8 6.25 14.31 -16.15
C LYS A 8 5.15 15.26 -16.63
N ARG A 9 4.11 15.54 -15.84
CA ARG A 9 3.03 16.45 -16.27
C ARG A 9 3.34 17.92 -15.99
N SER A 10 4.02 18.23 -14.90
CA SER A 10 4.32 19.60 -14.48
C SER A 10 5.43 20.26 -15.33
N GLY A 11 6.30 19.48 -15.97
CA GLY A 11 7.40 19.99 -16.81
C GLY A 11 7.00 20.49 -18.21
N LEU A 12 5.82 20.11 -18.74
CA LEU A 12 5.41 20.49 -20.11
C LEU A 12 4.69 21.84 -20.22
N LEU A 13 4.33 22.47 -19.10
CA LEU A 13 3.61 23.76 -19.09
C LEU A 13 4.53 25.00 -19.12
N ALA A 14 5.85 24.81 -19.14
CA ALA A 14 6.83 25.91 -19.05
C ALA A 14 7.45 26.35 -20.39
N VAL A 15 7.06 25.74 -21.54
CA VAL A 15 7.64 26.07 -22.86
C VAL A 15 6.56 26.15 -23.94
N THR A 16 5.96 27.34 -24.11
CA THR A 16 5.41 27.83 -25.39
C THR A 16 4.99 29.31 -25.28
N ILE A 17 5.91 30.22 -25.58
CA ILE A 17 5.60 31.62 -25.97
C ILE A 17 6.32 31.90 -27.29
N ALA A 18 5.64 32.65 -28.18
CA ALA A 18 5.96 32.88 -29.59
C ALA A 18 5.71 31.64 -30.52
N ALA A 19 5.13 31.77 -31.72
CA ALA A 19 4.69 32.97 -32.47
C ALA A 19 3.32 32.76 -33.15
N ALA A 20 2.76 33.84 -33.73
CA ALA A 20 1.38 33.94 -34.22
C ALA A 20 1.24 33.79 -35.76
N ALA A 21 -0.01 33.98 -36.25
CA ALA A 21 -0.45 34.15 -37.66
C ALA A 21 -0.63 32.85 -38.49
N LEU A 22 -1.62 32.70 -39.41
CA LEU A 22 -2.73 33.57 -39.87
C LEU A 22 -3.86 32.74 -40.55
N CYS A 23 -5.09 33.30 -40.66
CA CYS A 23 -6.21 32.94 -41.58
C CYS A 23 -6.83 31.51 -41.52
N ALA A 24 -8.16 31.33 -41.32
CA ALA A 24 -9.30 31.58 -42.24
C ALA A 24 -9.28 30.64 -43.48
N LEU A 25 -10.30 29.82 -43.79
CA LEU A 25 -11.74 30.11 -43.93
C LEU A 25 -12.65 28.84 -43.79
N THR A 26 -13.97 29.07 -43.88
CA THR A 26 -15.09 28.11 -43.85
C THR A 26 -15.23 27.23 -45.12
N VAL A 27 -15.96 26.10 -45.03
CA VAL A 27 -17.14 25.69 -45.87
C VAL A 27 -17.61 24.24 -45.52
N ALA A 28 -18.81 23.87 -45.99
CA ALA A 28 -19.71 22.82 -45.49
C ALA A 28 -19.47 21.37 -45.99
N ALA A 29 -20.37 20.48 -45.51
CA ALA A 29 -20.58 19.05 -45.79
C ALA A 29 -21.05 18.77 -47.25
N PRO A 30 -21.59 17.57 -47.66
CA PRO A 30 -21.84 16.31 -46.95
C PRO A 30 -21.53 15.02 -47.78
N LEU A 31 -22.17 13.89 -47.38
CA LEU A 31 -22.65 12.73 -48.16
C LEU A 31 -21.95 11.37 -48.00
N ALA A 32 -22.80 10.39 -47.72
CA ALA A 32 -22.54 8.96 -47.86
C ALA A 32 -23.23 8.42 -49.13
N THR A 33 -22.76 7.30 -49.64
CA THR A 33 -23.44 6.47 -50.63
C THR A 33 -23.50 5.01 -50.16
N ALA A 34 -24.47 4.26 -50.67
CA ALA A 34 -24.95 2.99 -50.09
C ALA A 34 -25.09 1.87 -51.16
N ALA A 35 -25.88 0.84 -50.82
CA ALA A 35 -26.32 -0.33 -51.60
C ALA A 35 -25.40 -1.57 -51.55
N GLY A 36 -25.92 -2.82 -51.57
CA GLY A 36 -27.31 -3.32 -51.57
C GLY A 36 -27.40 -4.68 -50.83
N ALA A 37 -28.51 -5.07 -50.20
CA ALA A 37 -29.78 -5.58 -50.76
C ALA A 37 -29.68 -7.03 -51.30
N GLY A 38 -30.59 -7.97 -50.97
CA GLY A 38 -31.77 -7.87 -50.10
C GLY A 38 -32.65 -9.14 -50.05
N GLY A 39 -33.91 -8.99 -49.62
CA GLY A 39 -35.05 -9.94 -49.81
C GLY A 39 -35.21 -11.07 -48.77
N THR A 40 -36.16 -11.17 -47.83
CA THR A 40 -37.65 -10.95 -47.73
C THR A 40 -38.54 -12.06 -48.34
N PRO A 41 -39.80 -12.27 -47.89
CA PRO A 41 -40.29 -12.44 -46.51
C PRO A 41 -41.45 -13.50 -46.40
N ALA A 42 -42.03 -13.74 -45.21
CA ALA A 42 -43.47 -14.05 -45.02
C ALA A 42 -43.89 -13.97 -43.53
N THR A 43 -45.16 -13.65 -43.26
CA THR A 43 -45.75 -13.43 -41.93
C THR A 43 -47.00 -14.29 -41.69
N GLY A 44 -47.38 -14.52 -40.43
CA GLY A 44 -48.66 -15.15 -40.06
C GLY A 44 -48.78 -15.46 -38.56
N SER A 45 -49.95 -15.26 -37.95
CA SER A 45 -50.18 -15.38 -36.49
C SER A 45 -51.59 -15.91 -36.16
N ALA A 46 -51.73 -16.39 -34.90
CA ALA A 46 -52.94 -16.62 -34.09
C ALA A 46 -53.74 -17.94 -34.21
N GLY A 47 -54.16 -18.47 -33.04
CA GLY A 47 -55.46 -19.16 -32.86
C GLY A 47 -55.51 -20.53 -32.14
N GLY A 48 -56.11 -20.58 -30.93
CA GLY A 48 -57.06 -21.65 -30.54
C GLY A 48 -56.60 -22.94 -29.82
N SER A 49 -57.51 -23.54 -29.03
CA SER A 49 -57.48 -24.86 -28.34
C SER A 49 -58.94 -25.21 -27.90
N PRO A 50 -59.31 -26.40 -27.35
CA PRO A 50 -58.70 -27.75 -27.22
C PRO A 50 -59.60 -28.79 -28.01
N PRO A 51 -60.08 -29.99 -27.55
CA PRO A 51 -59.65 -31.02 -26.55
C PRO A 51 -59.71 -32.53 -27.01
N ALA A 52 -59.28 -33.46 -26.13
CA ALA A 52 -59.54 -34.94 -26.10
C ALA A 52 -59.00 -35.82 -27.27
N SER A 53 -58.67 -37.12 -27.14
CA SER A 53 -58.64 -38.14 -26.07
C SER A 53 -57.50 -39.19 -26.31
N ALA A 54 -57.30 -40.18 -25.42
CA ALA A 54 -56.16 -41.14 -25.42
C ALA A 54 -56.62 -42.60 -25.78
N PRO A 55 -55.84 -43.71 -25.62
CA PRO A 55 -54.39 -43.90 -25.35
C PRO A 55 -53.68 -45.01 -26.19
N ALA A 56 -52.35 -45.17 -26.06
CA ALA A 56 -51.65 -46.45 -26.35
C ALA A 56 -50.45 -46.65 -25.41
N LYS A 57 -50.26 -47.88 -24.88
CA LYS A 57 -49.31 -48.18 -23.79
C LYS A 57 -47.88 -48.41 -24.29
N GLY A 58 -47.00 -47.42 -24.12
CA GLY A 58 -45.54 -47.58 -24.25
C GLY A 58 -44.89 -47.98 -22.92
N ARG A 59 -44.14 -49.09 -22.92
CA ARG A 59 -43.44 -49.63 -21.74
C ARG A 59 -42.32 -48.67 -21.29
N ALA A 60 -42.42 -48.12 -20.08
CA ALA A 60 -41.44 -47.16 -19.58
C ALA A 60 -40.05 -47.79 -19.40
N ILE A 61 -39.09 -47.35 -20.20
CA ILE A 61 -37.66 -47.57 -19.94
C ILE A 61 -37.26 -46.58 -18.85
N ALA A 62 -36.76 -47.08 -17.72
CA ALA A 62 -36.24 -46.22 -16.66
C ALA A 62 -35.06 -45.41 -17.22
N ALA A 63 -35.18 -44.08 -17.19
CA ALA A 63 -34.07 -43.21 -17.60
C ALA A 63 -32.85 -43.46 -16.71
N PRO A 64 -31.62 -43.49 -17.26
CA PRO A 64 -30.43 -43.64 -16.44
C PRO A 64 -30.33 -42.48 -15.45
N SER A 65 -30.15 -42.82 -14.18
CA SER A 65 -29.93 -41.84 -13.11
C SER A 65 -28.85 -40.84 -13.52
N ALA A 66 -29.23 -39.57 -13.67
CA ALA A 66 -28.31 -38.53 -14.08
C ALA A 66 -27.12 -38.47 -13.11
N ALA A 67 -25.90 -38.58 -13.64
CA ALA A 67 -24.70 -38.55 -12.83
C ALA A 67 -24.68 -37.27 -11.96
N PRO A 68 -24.31 -37.35 -10.67
CA PRO A 68 -24.48 -36.24 -9.73
C PRO A 68 -23.75 -35.00 -10.25
N VAL A 69 -24.52 -33.95 -10.55
CA VAL A 69 -24.04 -32.70 -11.14
C VAL A 69 -23.13 -31.99 -10.15
N VAL A 70 -21.82 -32.00 -10.42
CA VAL A 70 -20.85 -31.26 -9.61
C VAL A 70 -20.96 -29.78 -9.97
N ARG A 71 -21.29 -28.94 -8.99
CA ARG A 71 -21.58 -27.52 -9.15
C ARG A 71 -20.94 -26.73 -8.02
N ILE A 72 -20.28 -25.63 -8.35
CA ILE A 72 -19.93 -24.58 -7.38
C ILE A 72 -21.20 -23.76 -7.09
N SER A 73 -21.60 -23.62 -5.83
CA SER A 73 -22.73 -22.77 -5.42
C SER A 73 -22.29 -21.48 -4.74
N ARG A 74 -21.18 -21.50 -3.99
CA ARG A 74 -20.63 -20.33 -3.30
C ARG A 74 -19.12 -20.44 -3.24
N VAL A 75 -18.46 -19.30 -3.31
CA VAL A 75 -17.02 -19.15 -3.06
C VAL A 75 -16.87 -17.93 -2.14
N ALA A 76 -16.01 -18.01 -1.14
CA ALA A 76 -15.73 -16.91 -0.23
C ALA A 76 -14.26 -16.93 0.17
N CYS A 77 -13.61 -15.77 0.22
CA CYS A 77 -12.31 -15.64 0.86
C CYS A 77 -12.41 -15.98 2.36
N VAL A 78 -11.42 -16.74 2.86
CA VAL A 78 -11.27 -17.11 4.28
C VAL A 78 -9.79 -17.15 4.69
N PRO A 79 -9.46 -17.02 5.98
CA PRO A 79 -10.35 -16.64 7.08
C PRO A 79 -10.71 -15.14 6.98
N ALA A 80 -11.79 -14.69 7.61
CA ALA A 80 -12.38 -13.38 7.35
C ALA A 80 -11.40 -12.22 7.62
N GLU A 81 -10.49 -12.43 8.56
CA GLU A 81 -9.41 -11.57 9.02
C GLU A 81 -8.35 -11.29 7.92
N ARG A 82 -8.40 -11.98 6.78
CA ARG A 82 -7.46 -11.85 5.64
C ARG A 82 -8.16 -11.52 4.31
N CYS A 83 -9.39 -11.01 4.37
CA CYS A 83 -10.31 -10.91 3.24
C CYS A 83 -11.10 -9.61 3.26
N SER A 84 -11.32 -8.96 2.12
CA SER A 84 -12.10 -7.71 2.13
C SER A 84 -13.59 -7.92 2.34
N THR A 85 -14.33 -6.82 2.46
CA THR A 85 -15.82 -6.79 2.42
C THR A 85 -16.40 -7.52 1.21
N ASN A 86 -15.64 -7.68 0.13
CA ASN A 86 -16.04 -8.48 -1.04
C ASN A 86 -15.55 -9.94 -0.88
N PRO A 87 -16.44 -10.92 -0.63
CA PRO A 87 -16.05 -12.31 -0.44
C PRO A 87 -15.46 -12.97 -1.70
N HIS A 88 -15.62 -12.36 -2.89
CA HIS A 88 -15.00 -12.82 -4.13
C HIS A 88 -13.63 -12.16 -4.39
N GLN A 89 -13.14 -11.29 -3.51
CA GLN A 89 -11.79 -10.75 -3.58
C GLN A 89 -10.85 -11.54 -2.66
N VAL A 90 -9.67 -11.91 -3.15
CA VAL A 90 -8.71 -12.74 -2.41
C VAL A 90 -7.28 -12.41 -2.81
N SER A 91 -6.36 -12.41 -1.85
CA SER A 91 -4.92 -12.27 -2.14
C SER A 91 -4.37 -13.52 -2.81
N VAL A 92 -3.30 -13.39 -3.61
CA VAL A 92 -2.43 -14.54 -3.90
C VAL A 92 -1.91 -15.15 -2.60
N ASN A 93 -1.81 -16.47 -2.55
CA ASN A 93 -1.60 -17.27 -1.33
C ASN A 93 -2.69 -17.15 -0.25
N GLY A 94 -3.72 -16.31 -0.46
CA GLY A 94 -4.95 -16.31 0.33
C GLY A 94 -5.75 -17.60 0.12
N THR A 95 -6.73 -17.87 0.98
CA THR A 95 -7.57 -19.08 0.87
C THR A 95 -8.99 -18.73 0.45
N LEU A 96 -9.55 -19.55 -0.45
CA LEU A 96 -10.97 -19.56 -0.79
C LEU A 96 -11.63 -20.78 -0.16
N GLN A 97 -12.75 -20.57 0.54
CA GLN A 97 -13.74 -21.60 0.84
C GLN A 97 -14.63 -21.79 -0.38
N LEU A 98 -14.84 -23.05 -0.78
CA LEU A 98 -15.77 -23.43 -1.84
C LEU A 98 -16.88 -24.30 -1.26
N GLN A 99 -18.12 -24.01 -1.67
CA GLN A 99 -19.31 -24.79 -1.34
C GLN A 99 -20.04 -25.13 -2.64
N GLY A 100 -20.69 -26.29 -2.68
CA GLY A 100 -21.26 -26.79 -3.92
C GLY A 100 -21.69 -28.25 -3.87
N ALA A 101 -22.65 -28.62 -4.72
CA ALA A 101 -23.08 -30.00 -4.88
C ALA A 101 -21.94 -30.84 -5.49
N GLY A 102 -21.70 -32.03 -4.93
CA GLY A 102 -20.72 -32.99 -5.45
C GLY A 102 -19.24 -32.61 -5.31
N LEU A 103 -18.89 -31.42 -4.79
CA LEU A 103 -17.50 -31.03 -4.55
C LEU A 103 -16.88 -31.91 -3.45
N LYS A 104 -15.63 -32.33 -3.65
CA LYS A 104 -14.87 -33.18 -2.71
C LYS A 104 -13.42 -32.73 -2.63
N ALA A 105 -12.74 -33.11 -1.54
CA ALA A 105 -11.30 -32.94 -1.43
C ALA A 105 -10.56 -33.72 -2.53
N GLY A 106 -9.39 -33.22 -2.94
CA GLY A 106 -8.58 -33.78 -4.03
C GLY A 106 -8.88 -33.22 -5.42
N MET A 107 -10.11 -32.75 -5.67
CA MET A 107 -10.48 -32.00 -6.89
C MET A 107 -9.66 -30.70 -7.01
N VAL A 108 -9.47 -30.17 -8.21
CA VAL A 108 -8.58 -29.01 -8.46
C VAL A 108 -9.40 -27.79 -8.88
N VAL A 109 -9.32 -26.71 -8.11
CA VAL A 109 -9.79 -25.38 -8.53
C VAL A 109 -8.76 -24.78 -9.47
N VAL A 110 -9.19 -24.23 -10.61
CA VAL A 110 -8.32 -23.59 -11.61
C VAL A 110 -8.72 -22.14 -11.86
N PHE A 111 -7.71 -21.30 -12.07
CA PHE A 111 -7.79 -19.84 -12.21
C PHE A 111 -7.26 -19.38 -13.58
N PRO A 112 -7.67 -18.22 -14.10
CA PRO A 112 -7.03 -17.61 -15.27
C PRO A 112 -5.52 -17.42 -15.08
N ARG A 113 -4.74 -17.68 -16.14
CA ARG A 113 -3.27 -17.49 -16.17
C ARG A 113 -2.83 -16.06 -16.53
N SER A 114 -3.78 -15.23 -16.95
CA SER A 114 -3.64 -13.81 -17.26
C SER A 114 -5.05 -13.21 -17.33
N PHE A 115 -5.16 -11.88 -17.34
CA PHE A 115 -6.45 -11.20 -17.48
C PHE A 115 -7.17 -11.65 -18.77
N GLY A 116 -8.47 -11.95 -18.68
CA GLY A 116 -9.30 -12.40 -19.81
C GLY A 116 -9.01 -13.82 -20.34
N ALA A 117 -7.99 -14.53 -19.84
CA ALA A 117 -7.63 -15.85 -20.36
C ALA A 117 -8.71 -16.91 -20.09
N ARG A 118 -9.04 -17.70 -21.13
CA ARG A 118 -9.80 -18.94 -20.94
C ARG A 118 -8.97 -19.94 -20.13
N ILE A 119 -9.62 -20.59 -19.17
CA ILE A 119 -9.01 -21.66 -18.37
C ILE A 119 -8.73 -22.88 -19.25
N SER A 120 -7.60 -23.54 -18.99
CA SER A 120 -7.19 -24.79 -19.62
C SER A 120 -6.53 -25.73 -18.61
N ARG A 121 -6.16 -26.94 -19.05
CA ARG A 121 -5.37 -27.91 -18.25
C ARG A 121 -4.03 -27.37 -17.72
N ASN A 122 -3.49 -26.31 -18.31
CA ASN A 122 -2.21 -25.68 -17.91
C ASN A 122 -2.44 -24.39 -17.10
N SER A 123 -3.69 -24.08 -16.72
CA SER A 123 -4.00 -22.94 -15.86
C SER A 123 -3.53 -23.17 -14.42
N PRO A 124 -3.12 -22.10 -13.70
CA PRO A 124 -2.76 -22.20 -12.29
C PRO A 124 -3.92 -22.80 -11.49
N GLY A 125 -3.62 -23.79 -10.66
CA GLY A 125 -4.64 -24.55 -9.95
C GLY A 125 -4.21 -25.01 -8.56
N SER A 126 -5.19 -25.35 -7.74
CA SER A 126 -5.03 -25.65 -6.32
C SER A 126 -5.99 -26.76 -5.90
N ARG A 127 -5.50 -27.76 -5.14
CA ARG A 127 -6.33 -28.87 -4.67
C ARG A 127 -7.25 -28.42 -3.54
N LEU A 128 -8.53 -28.82 -3.62
CA LEU A 128 -9.45 -28.70 -2.50
C LEU A 128 -8.99 -29.60 -1.34
N ARG A 129 -8.74 -28.99 -0.19
CA ARG A 129 -8.48 -29.69 1.09
C ARG A 129 -9.71 -29.62 1.99
N LYS A 130 -9.97 -30.65 2.80
CA LYS A 130 -11.01 -30.62 3.83
C LYS A 130 -10.49 -29.89 5.07
N SER A 131 -11.34 -29.11 5.71
CA SER A 131 -11.08 -28.33 6.93
C SER A 131 -12.36 -28.28 7.78
N SER A 132 -12.27 -27.82 9.03
CA SER A 132 -13.41 -27.38 9.84
C SER A 132 -14.23 -26.29 9.14
N LEU A 133 -13.56 -25.43 8.35
CA LEU A 133 -14.20 -24.41 7.49
C LEU A 133 -14.71 -24.96 6.15
N GLY A 134 -14.79 -26.29 5.95
CA GLY A 134 -15.28 -26.90 4.71
C GLY A 134 -14.18 -27.20 3.68
N LEU A 135 -14.47 -27.03 2.38
CA LEU A 135 -13.50 -27.29 1.31
C LEU A 135 -12.72 -26.01 0.97
N LEU A 136 -11.41 -26.05 1.10
CA LEU A 136 -10.53 -24.89 0.96
C LEU A 136 -9.56 -25.06 -0.22
N ALA A 137 -9.30 -23.99 -0.97
CA ALA A 137 -8.22 -23.89 -1.95
C ALA A 137 -7.34 -22.67 -1.66
N THR A 138 -6.02 -22.84 -1.68
CA THR A 138 -5.08 -21.71 -1.58
C THR A 138 -4.85 -21.15 -2.99
N VAL A 139 -4.99 -19.84 -3.18
CA VAL A 139 -4.85 -19.17 -4.48
C VAL A 139 -3.39 -19.17 -4.93
N PRO A 140 -3.04 -19.76 -6.09
CA PRO A 140 -1.66 -19.75 -6.59
C PRO A 140 -1.12 -18.33 -6.83
N SER A 141 0.19 -18.13 -6.67
CA SER A 141 0.86 -16.85 -6.93
C SER A 141 0.75 -16.35 -8.38
N SER A 142 0.65 -17.28 -9.33
CA SER A 142 0.45 -17.03 -10.76
C SER A 142 -1.02 -16.95 -11.19
N ALA A 143 -1.98 -16.98 -10.25
CA ALA A 143 -3.40 -16.80 -10.56
C ALA A 143 -3.74 -15.33 -10.87
N HIS A 144 -4.65 -15.12 -11.82
CA HIS A 144 -5.20 -13.81 -12.16
C HIS A 144 -6.72 -13.76 -11.96
N SER A 145 -7.25 -12.55 -11.84
CA SER A 145 -8.69 -12.28 -11.74
C SER A 145 -9.49 -12.83 -12.92
N GLY A 146 -10.69 -13.34 -12.63
CA GLY A 146 -11.66 -13.80 -13.63
C GLY A 146 -12.53 -14.94 -13.11
N ARG A 147 -13.14 -15.70 -14.02
CA ARG A 147 -14.00 -16.84 -13.63
C ARG A 147 -13.14 -18.08 -13.35
N ILE A 148 -13.49 -18.84 -12.32
CA ILE A 148 -12.82 -20.08 -11.90
C ILE A 148 -13.67 -21.31 -12.25
N MET A 149 -13.05 -22.49 -12.30
CA MET A 149 -13.72 -23.79 -12.47
C MET A 149 -13.10 -24.84 -11.55
N VAL A 150 -13.82 -25.93 -11.27
CA VAL A 150 -13.26 -27.11 -10.60
C VAL A 150 -13.15 -28.27 -11.58
N LEU A 151 -11.94 -28.83 -11.71
CA LEU A 151 -11.67 -30.04 -12.46
C LEU A 151 -12.06 -31.26 -11.64
N ILE A 152 -12.94 -32.08 -12.21
CA ILE A 152 -13.47 -33.34 -11.66
C ILE A 152 -12.61 -34.51 -12.17
N SER A 153 -12.20 -34.44 -13.43
CA SER A 153 -11.22 -35.32 -14.09
C SER A 153 -10.47 -34.54 -15.17
N SER A 154 -9.59 -35.19 -15.93
CA SER A 154 -8.91 -34.60 -17.09
C SER A 154 -9.86 -34.06 -18.18
N THR A 155 -11.08 -34.61 -18.27
CA THR A 155 -12.09 -34.31 -19.30
C THR A 155 -13.38 -33.71 -18.75
N ARG A 156 -13.59 -33.68 -17.43
CA ARG A 156 -14.81 -33.16 -16.79
C ARG A 156 -14.48 -32.05 -15.81
N HIS A 157 -15.23 -30.96 -15.90
CA HIS A 157 -15.15 -29.81 -15.01
C HIS A 157 -16.54 -29.28 -14.68
N THR A 158 -16.63 -28.44 -13.65
CA THR A 158 -17.86 -27.71 -13.33
C THR A 158 -18.14 -26.61 -14.37
N GLY A 159 -19.34 -26.03 -14.32
CA GLY A 159 -19.54 -24.68 -14.89
C GLY A 159 -18.63 -23.64 -14.21
N SER A 160 -18.45 -22.49 -14.87
CA SER A 160 -17.59 -21.42 -14.37
C SER A 160 -18.28 -20.57 -13.30
N PHE A 161 -17.57 -20.25 -12.22
CA PHE A 161 -18.03 -19.42 -11.11
C PHE A 161 -17.23 -18.10 -11.05
N GLY A 162 -17.84 -17.02 -10.55
CA GLY A 162 -17.18 -15.73 -10.35
C GLY A 162 -17.82 -14.58 -11.13
N PRO A 163 -17.10 -13.47 -11.36
CA PRO A 163 -15.65 -13.34 -11.23
C PRO A 163 -15.13 -13.44 -9.79
N ILE A 164 -13.89 -13.92 -9.66
CA ILE A 164 -13.05 -13.83 -8.47
C ILE A 164 -11.96 -12.79 -8.78
N THR A 165 -11.78 -11.82 -7.88
CA THR A 165 -10.75 -10.79 -7.99
C THR A 165 -9.52 -11.24 -7.20
N VAL A 166 -8.47 -11.66 -7.92
CA VAL A 166 -7.18 -12.04 -7.33
C VAL A 166 -6.29 -10.81 -7.26
N VAL A 167 -5.71 -10.53 -6.11
CA VAL A 167 -4.80 -9.39 -5.90
C VAL A 167 -3.43 -9.83 -5.38
N HIS A 168 -2.36 -9.15 -5.81
CA HIS A 168 -0.98 -9.42 -5.39
C HIS A 168 -0.57 -8.70 -4.09
N ARG A 169 -1.51 -8.44 -3.18
CA ARG A 169 -1.36 -7.65 -1.93
C ARG A 169 -2.26 -8.19 -0.82
N ALA A 170 -2.03 -7.82 0.44
CA ALA A 170 -2.93 -8.16 1.54
C ALA A 170 -4.27 -7.41 1.41
N LEU A 171 -5.36 -8.04 1.88
CA LEU A 171 -6.69 -7.44 1.97
C LEU A 171 -6.98 -7.05 3.42
N HIS A 172 -7.55 -5.86 3.64
CA HIS A 172 -7.99 -5.42 4.96
C HIS A 172 -9.32 -6.12 5.30
N PRO A 173 -9.43 -6.80 6.47
CA PRO A 173 -10.69 -7.39 6.92
C PRO A 173 -11.79 -6.37 7.23
N PRO A 174 -13.07 -6.66 6.94
CA PRO A 174 -14.17 -5.96 7.60
C PRO A 174 -14.13 -6.27 9.10
N ALA A 175 -14.37 -5.27 9.95
CA ALA A 175 -14.37 -5.50 11.40
C ALA A 175 -15.41 -6.56 11.83
N PRO A 176 -15.14 -7.33 12.90
CA PRO A 176 -16.07 -8.30 13.44
C PRO A 176 -17.40 -7.63 13.87
N LYS A 177 -18.53 -8.31 13.69
CA LYS A 177 -19.88 -7.82 14.10
C LYS A 177 -20.11 -7.73 15.62
N ARG A 178 -19.06 -7.75 16.43
CA ARG A 178 -19.10 -7.58 17.88
C ARG A 178 -17.70 -7.15 18.33
N PRO A 179 -17.56 -6.02 19.05
CA PRO A 179 -16.26 -5.65 19.57
C PRO A 179 -15.81 -6.68 20.62
N PRO A 180 -14.56 -7.18 20.59
CA PRO A 180 -13.89 -7.49 21.84
C PRO A 180 -13.86 -6.20 22.68
N THR A 181 -14.04 -6.30 23.99
CA THR A 181 -13.88 -5.17 24.91
C THR A 181 -12.60 -4.43 24.61
N ALA A 182 -12.68 -3.12 24.40
CA ALA A 182 -11.55 -2.32 23.98
C ALA A 182 -10.38 -2.50 24.94
N ALA A 183 -9.33 -3.19 24.47
CA ALA A 183 -8.00 -2.82 24.88
C ALA A 183 -7.84 -1.39 24.38
N SER A 184 -7.76 -0.43 25.29
CA SER A 184 -7.51 0.97 24.99
C SER A 184 -6.06 1.09 24.48
N GLY A 185 -5.84 0.74 23.22
CA GLY A 185 -4.75 1.28 22.43
C GLY A 185 -5.02 2.77 22.32
N GLY A 186 -4.47 3.54 23.27
CA GLY A 186 -4.59 4.98 23.23
C GLY A 186 -4.02 5.51 21.92
N ALA A 187 -4.51 6.66 21.48
CA ALA A 187 -3.82 7.45 20.47
C ALA A 187 -2.32 7.50 20.85
N GLY A 188 -1.44 7.25 19.89
CA GLY A 188 0.00 7.24 20.12
C GLY A 188 0.39 8.48 20.89
N ALA A 189 1.07 8.29 22.03
CA ALA A 189 1.24 9.35 23.02
C ALA A 189 1.82 10.60 22.34
N VAL A 190 1.07 11.71 22.44
CA VAL A 190 1.41 12.99 21.81
C VAL A 190 2.86 13.33 22.15
N SER A 191 3.69 13.38 21.12
CA SER A 191 5.15 13.40 21.26
C SER A 191 5.71 14.77 21.70
N GLY A 192 4.88 15.80 21.63
CA GLY A 192 5.26 17.21 21.75
C GLY A 192 5.89 17.79 20.48
N THR A 193 6.06 17.00 19.42
CA THR A 193 6.85 17.38 18.23
C THR A 193 5.97 17.96 17.12
N ALA A 194 6.58 18.30 15.98
CA ALA A 194 5.86 18.76 14.79
C ALA A 194 5.15 17.64 14.01
N PHE A 195 5.36 16.37 14.38
CA PHE A 195 4.66 15.20 13.83
C PHE A 195 3.34 14.88 14.56
N ASP A 196 2.97 15.64 15.60
CA ASP A 196 1.65 15.53 16.21
C ASP A 196 0.62 16.39 15.45
N GLY A 197 -0.62 15.90 15.33
CA GLY A 197 -1.70 16.62 14.64
C GLY A 197 -1.64 16.51 13.11
N GLN A 198 -2.29 17.45 12.42
CA GLN A 198 -2.42 17.40 10.95
C GLN A 198 -1.37 18.30 10.28
N GLY A 199 -0.60 17.71 9.36
CA GLY A 199 0.40 18.38 8.54
C GLY A 199 -0.07 18.63 7.10
N MET A 200 0.50 19.65 6.46
CA MET A 200 0.35 19.88 5.01
C MET A 200 1.71 20.13 4.36
N TRP A 201 1.97 19.44 3.26
CA TRP A 201 3.21 19.62 2.49
C TRP A 201 3.09 20.78 1.51
N ILE A 202 4.20 21.49 1.30
CA ILE A 202 4.32 22.65 0.40
C ILE A 202 5.57 22.44 -0.45
N TRP A 203 5.39 22.44 -1.78
CA TRP A 203 6.51 22.48 -2.72
C TRP A 203 7.03 23.90 -2.92
N TYR A 204 6.13 24.85 -3.27
CA TYR A 204 6.45 26.24 -3.59
C TYR A 204 5.63 27.21 -2.74
N MET A 205 6.25 27.88 -1.77
CA MET A 205 5.59 28.89 -0.94
C MET A 205 4.86 29.95 -1.77
N SER A 206 5.47 30.42 -2.87
CA SER A 206 4.87 31.40 -3.78
C SER A 206 3.57 30.94 -4.46
N GLN A 207 3.34 29.63 -4.59
CA GLN A 207 2.12 29.05 -5.15
C GLN A 207 1.09 28.71 -4.06
N SER A 208 1.50 28.68 -2.79
CA SER A 208 0.60 28.51 -1.64
C SER A 208 -0.03 29.83 -1.26
N ASN A 209 -1.29 30.06 -1.65
CA ASN A 209 -2.03 31.31 -1.39
C ASN A 209 -1.24 32.58 -1.80
N GLY A 210 -0.46 32.50 -2.89
CA GLY A 210 0.36 33.59 -3.41
C GLY A 210 1.60 33.92 -2.57
N GLY A 211 2.03 33.05 -1.65
CA GLY A 211 3.15 33.29 -0.73
C GLY A 211 2.81 34.15 0.49
N SER A 212 1.55 34.55 0.67
CA SER A 212 1.12 35.34 1.83
C SER A 212 1.01 34.44 3.08
N VAL A 213 2.00 34.53 3.98
CA VAL A 213 2.04 33.75 5.24
C VAL A 213 0.76 33.89 6.07
N PRO A 214 0.16 35.09 6.27
CA PRO A 214 -1.13 35.20 6.96
C PRO A 214 -2.29 34.48 6.25
N ALA A 215 -2.31 34.46 4.91
CA ALA A 215 -3.34 33.77 4.14
C ALA A 215 -3.14 32.24 4.13
N ILE A 216 -1.88 31.78 4.17
CA ILE A 216 -1.51 30.38 4.42
C ILE A 216 -1.99 29.99 5.82
N ALA A 217 -1.62 30.74 6.85
CA ALA A 217 -2.03 30.47 8.24
C ALA A 217 -3.55 30.39 8.41
N ALA A 218 -4.29 31.36 7.88
CA ALA A 218 -5.75 31.36 7.93
C ALA A 218 -6.36 30.09 7.30
N ARG A 219 -5.81 29.61 6.17
CA ARG A 219 -6.27 28.37 5.52
C ARG A 219 -5.88 27.12 6.31
N ALA A 220 -4.66 27.08 6.84
CA ALA A 220 -4.16 25.97 7.64
C ALA A 220 -5.04 25.78 8.89
N HIS A 221 -5.26 26.84 9.67
CA HIS A 221 -6.11 26.83 10.86
C HIS A 221 -7.56 26.45 10.54
N ALA A 222 -8.13 26.98 9.46
CA ALA A 222 -9.49 26.62 9.02
C ALA A 222 -9.64 25.13 8.63
N ALA A 223 -8.53 24.45 8.32
CA ALA A 223 -8.48 23.02 8.01
C ALA A 223 -7.94 22.16 9.15
N GLY A 224 -7.63 22.73 10.32
CA GLY A 224 -7.01 22.02 11.44
C GLY A 224 -5.55 21.60 11.21
N VAL A 225 -4.88 22.18 10.22
CA VAL A 225 -3.44 21.96 9.96
C VAL A 225 -2.62 22.78 10.95
N THR A 226 -1.71 22.13 11.67
CA THR A 226 -0.84 22.73 12.70
C THR A 226 0.63 22.79 12.30
N THR A 227 1.05 21.98 11.33
CA THR A 227 2.44 21.91 10.83
C THR A 227 2.47 22.05 9.31
N LEU A 228 3.36 22.90 8.79
CA LEU A 228 3.69 22.94 7.37
C LEU A 228 5.01 22.21 7.12
N PHE A 229 5.04 21.36 6.10
CA PHE A 229 6.25 20.66 5.64
C PHE A 229 6.69 21.33 4.32
N ILE A 230 7.72 22.18 4.38
CA ILE A 230 8.09 23.10 3.29
C ILE A 230 9.42 22.67 2.66
N LYS A 231 9.51 22.65 1.32
CA LYS A 231 10.72 22.22 0.63
C LYS A 231 11.88 23.17 0.94
N SER A 232 12.94 22.65 1.57
CA SER A 232 14.14 23.42 1.92
C SER A 232 15.26 23.24 0.89
N SER A 233 15.38 22.06 0.29
CA SER A 233 16.49 21.73 -0.60
C SER A 233 16.21 20.57 -1.54
N ASP A 234 17.06 20.45 -2.54
CA ASP A 234 17.01 19.46 -3.61
C ASP A 234 18.45 18.99 -3.92
N GLY A 235 18.76 17.75 -3.53
CA GLY A 235 20.11 17.22 -3.52
C GLY A 235 21.09 17.99 -2.64
N SER A 236 22.36 18.03 -3.05
CA SER A 236 23.49 18.53 -2.25
C SER A 236 23.88 20.00 -2.47
N HIS A 237 23.27 20.69 -3.45
CA HIS A 237 23.71 22.03 -3.88
C HIS A 237 22.56 23.04 -4.01
N ASN A 238 21.32 22.59 -4.21
CA ASN A 238 20.18 23.48 -4.44
C ASN A 238 19.41 23.71 -3.13
N TYR A 239 19.86 24.69 -2.33
CA TYR A 239 19.11 25.18 -1.17
C TYR A 239 18.12 26.27 -1.60
N TRP A 240 16.85 26.11 -1.26
CA TRP A 240 15.78 26.99 -1.72
C TRP A 240 15.58 28.14 -0.73
N SER A 241 15.71 29.38 -1.21
CA SER A 241 15.60 30.59 -0.39
C SER A 241 14.24 30.78 0.29
N GLN A 242 13.20 30.04 -0.13
CA GLN A 242 11.91 30.05 0.55
C GLN A 242 12.02 29.59 2.01
N PHE A 243 12.84 28.58 2.31
CA PHE A 243 13.03 28.11 3.69
C PHE A 243 14.07 28.98 4.39
N SER A 244 13.61 30.00 5.09
CA SER A 244 14.43 31.05 5.71
C SER A 244 14.05 31.28 7.18
N PRO A 245 14.97 31.80 8.03
CA PRO A 245 14.65 32.15 9.41
C PRO A 245 13.47 33.13 9.52
N GLN A 246 13.32 34.03 8.54
CA GLN A 246 12.21 34.98 8.46
C GLN A 246 10.88 34.25 8.26
N LEU A 247 10.80 33.34 7.28
CA LEU A 247 9.58 32.55 7.06
C LEU A 247 9.21 31.72 8.28
N VAL A 248 10.19 31.05 8.89
CA VAL A 248 9.98 30.23 10.10
C VAL A 248 9.41 31.09 11.23
N ALA A 249 10.02 32.24 11.52
CA ALA A 249 9.55 33.16 12.55
C ALA A 249 8.14 33.72 12.26
N GLU A 250 7.82 34.03 11.00
CA GLU A 250 6.47 34.46 10.60
C GLU A 250 5.43 33.34 10.77
N LEU A 251 5.78 32.08 10.47
CA LEU A 251 4.90 30.93 10.69
C LEU A 251 4.66 30.68 12.19
N HIS A 252 5.72 30.72 13.01
CA HIS A 252 5.61 30.63 14.46
C HIS A 252 4.75 31.75 15.05
N ALA A 253 4.90 32.99 14.58
CA ALA A 253 4.08 34.13 14.99
C ALA A 253 2.60 33.98 14.61
N ASN A 254 2.30 33.17 13.58
CA ASN A 254 0.94 32.80 13.17
C ASN A 254 0.46 31.48 13.80
N GLY A 255 1.19 30.90 14.76
CA GLY A 255 0.80 29.69 15.49
C GLY A 255 0.93 28.38 14.69
N LEU A 256 1.77 28.35 13.65
CA LEU A 256 2.10 27.15 12.88
C LEU A 256 3.51 26.67 13.16
N LYS A 257 3.71 25.35 13.19
CA LYS A 257 5.04 24.72 13.15
C LYS A 257 5.56 24.66 11.71
N ALA A 258 6.86 24.81 11.52
CA ALA A 258 7.54 24.81 10.24
C ALA A 258 8.58 23.68 10.17
N CYS A 259 8.23 22.58 9.51
CA CYS A 259 9.17 21.53 9.17
C CYS A 259 9.79 21.77 7.79
N ALA A 260 11.07 21.47 7.67
CA ALA A 260 11.74 21.35 6.39
C ALA A 260 11.52 19.95 5.79
N TRP A 261 11.45 19.85 4.47
CA TRP A 261 11.71 18.59 3.77
C TRP A 261 12.72 18.78 2.65
N GLN A 262 13.52 17.74 2.38
CA GLN A 262 14.57 17.78 1.38
C GLN A 262 14.54 16.53 0.50
N TYR A 263 14.62 16.73 -0.82
CA TYR A 263 14.80 15.63 -1.76
C TYR A 263 16.28 15.23 -1.78
N VAL A 264 16.60 13.94 -1.65
CA VAL A 264 17.99 13.45 -1.58
C VAL A 264 18.25 12.32 -2.57
N TYR A 265 19.47 12.27 -3.12
CA TYR A 265 19.88 11.38 -4.20
C TYR A 265 21.02 10.42 -3.85
N GLY A 266 21.71 10.59 -2.73
CA GLY A 266 22.78 9.69 -2.28
C GLY A 266 24.08 9.76 -3.09
N SER A 267 24.12 10.59 -4.13
CA SER A 267 25.33 10.87 -4.92
C SER A 267 26.34 11.76 -4.19
N ASN A 268 25.87 12.62 -3.29
CA ASN A 268 26.69 13.39 -2.36
C ASN A 268 25.98 13.50 -0.99
N PRO A 269 25.97 12.42 -0.19
CA PRO A 269 25.23 12.34 1.07
C PRO A 269 25.74 13.34 2.11
N ALA A 270 27.02 13.72 2.06
CA ALA A 270 27.60 14.74 2.94
C ALA A 270 27.01 16.13 2.64
N GLY A 271 26.97 16.55 1.37
CA GLY A 271 26.36 17.82 0.98
C GLY A 271 24.84 17.86 1.22
N GLU A 272 24.15 16.74 1.00
CA GLU A 272 22.72 16.59 1.34
C GLU A 272 22.47 16.77 2.85
N ALA A 273 23.36 16.24 3.71
CA ALA A 273 23.29 16.43 5.16
C ALA A 273 23.60 17.87 5.60
N GLU A 274 24.52 18.59 4.91
CA GLU A 274 24.77 20.01 5.17
C GLU A 274 23.53 20.88 4.88
N LEU A 275 22.81 20.61 3.79
CA LEU A 275 21.60 21.38 3.45
C LEU A 275 20.45 21.11 4.42
N GLY A 276 20.32 19.89 4.94
CA GLY A 276 19.40 19.56 6.03
C GLY A 276 19.74 20.27 7.32
N ALA A 277 21.01 20.19 7.74
CA ALA A 277 21.49 20.91 8.92
C ALA A 277 21.30 22.43 8.80
N ARG A 278 21.46 23.00 7.59
CA ARG A 278 21.15 24.41 7.31
C ARG A 278 19.67 24.74 7.48
N ALA A 279 18.75 23.86 7.06
CA ALA A 279 17.33 24.08 7.29
C ALA A 279 16.96 24.05 8.79
N VAL A 280 17.59 23.17 9.56
CA VAL A 280 17.47 23.14 11.03
C VAL A 280 18.06 24.40 11.68
N ALA A 281 19.24 24.85 11.23
CA ALA A 281 19.85 26.10 11.69
C ALA A 281 19.02 27.34 11.34
N ASN A 282 18.18 27.26 10.29
CA ASN A 282 17.19 28.29 9.96
C ASN A 282 15.91 28.22 10.84
N GLY A 283 15.86 27.35 11.84
CA GLY A 283 14.80 27.29 12.86
C GLY A 283 13.70 26.25 12.63
N ALA A 284 13.89 25.29 11.72
CA ALA A 284 12.89 24.24 11.48
C ALA A 284 12.53 23.45 12.76
N ASP A 285 11.25 23.20 13.00
CA ASP A 285 10.77 22.39 14.13
C ASP A 285 11.00 20.88 13.91
N CYS A 286 11.08 20.46 12.64
CA CYS A 286 11.50 19.13 12.24
C CYS A 286 12.10 19.14 10.83
N LEU A 287 12.76 18.03 10.47
CA LEU A 287 13.24 17.77 9.11
C LEU A 287 12.65 16.44 8.63
N VAL A 288 12.25 16.36 7.36
CA VAL A 288 11.90 15.10 6.70
C VAL A 288 12.86 14.84 5.55
N ILE A 289 13.45 13.64 5.56
CA ILE A 289 14.28 13.10 4.49
C ILE A 289 13.32 12.56 3.43
N ASP A 290 13.33 13.10 2.22
CA ASP A 290 12.65 12.54 1.07
C ASP A 290 13.68 11.78 0.23
N ALA A 291 13.89 10.52 0.62
CA ALA A 291 14.77 9.56 -0.04
C ALA A 291 13.91 8.60 -0.87
N GLU A 292 14.03 8.77 -2.18
CA GLU A 292 13.30 8.02 -3.20
C GLU A 292 14.19 6.90 -3.78
N ALA A 293 13.74 6.25 -4.86
CA ALA A 293 14.36 5.04 -5.41
C ALA A 293 15.82 5.21 -5.88
N GLU A 294 16.33 6.45 -5.97
CA GLU A 294 17.74 6.77 -6.14
C GLU A 294 18.63 6.30 -4.98
N TYR A 295 18.09 6.05 -3.79
CA TYR A 295 18.81 5.44 -2.67
C TYR A 295 18.80 3.90 -2.67
N GLU A 296 18.11 3.23 -3.61
CA GLU A 296 18.07 1.76 -3.64
C GLU A 296 19.47 1.15 -3.79
N GLY A 297 19.91 0.40 -2.77
CA GLY A 297 21.25 -0.20 -2.70
C GLY A 297 22.35 0.73 -2.17
N HIS A 298 22.07 2.01 -1.94
CA HIS A 298 23.05 3.02 -1.50
C HIS A 298 23.18 3.12 0.04
N TYR A 299 23.24 1.97 0.73
CA TYR A 299 23.32 1.89 2.20
C TYR A 299 24.51 2.68 2.79
N ALA A 300 25.67 2.65 2.13
CA ALA A 300 26.86 3.42 2.55
C ALA A 300 26.61 4.94 2.48
N ALA A 301 25.86 5.40 1.46
CA ALA A 301 25.48 6.79 1.34
C ALA A 301 24.45 7.17 2.41
N ALA A 302 23.45 6.32 2.66
CA ALA A 302 22.45 6.54 3.72
C ALA A 302 23.12 6.63 5.10
N GLN A 303 24.09 5.78 5.41
CA GLN A 303 24.82 5.85 6.68
C GLN A 303 25.68 7.12 6.77
N THR A 304 26.34 7.51 5.67
CA THR A 304 27.10 8.78 5.60
C THR A 304 26.20 9.99 5.84
N TYR A 305 25.03 10.01 5.20
CA TYR A 305 24.01 11.06 5.34
C TYR A 305 23.49 11.14 6.78
N VAL A 306 23.00 10.02 7.34
CA VAL A 306 22.42 9.97 8.69
C VAL A 306 23.44 10.40 9.73
N ASN A 307 24.66 9.86 9.67
CA ASN A 307 25.73 10.21 10.62
C ASN A 307 26.13 11.68 10.50
N GLY A 308 26.33 12.18 9.28
CA GLY A 308 26.70 13.58 9.01
C GLY A 308 25.64 14.57 9.47
N LEU A 309 24.36 14.28 9.21
CA LEU A 309 23.23 15.10 9.65
C LEU A 309 23.12 15.09 11.18
N ARG A 310 23.17 13.91 11.81
CA ARG A 310 23.05 13.77 13.28
C ARG A 310 24.18 14.41 14.06
N ALA A 311 25.40 14.40 13.52
CA ALA A 311 26.52 15.14 14.11
C ALA A 311 26.28 16.66 14.17
N LYS A 312 25.39 17.20 13.33
CA LYS A 312 25.08 18.64 13.23
C LYS A 312 23.80 19.04 13.95
N VAL A 313 22.73 18.26 13.80
CA VAL A 313 21.39 18.57 14.38
C VAL A 313 21.16 17.91 15.73
N GLY A 314 22.02 16.98 16.13
CA GLY A 314 21.91 16.23 17.38
C GLY A 314 20.99 15.00 17.31
N PRO A 315 21.07 14.12 18.32
CA PRO A 315 20.34 12.84 18.33
C PRO A 315 18.84 13.00 18.60
N THR A 316 18.42 14.09 19.25
CA THR A 316 17.03 14.32 19.70
C THR A 316 16.20 15.20 18.77
N PHE A 317 16.82 15.88 17.80
CA PHE A 317 16.08 16.74 16.87
C PHE A 317 15.07 15.90 16.04
N PRO A 318 13.78 16.32 15.95
CA PRO A 318 12.76 15.54 15.26
C PRO A 318 13.08 15.35 13.78
N LEU A 319 13.34 14.10 13.40
CA LEU A 319 13.67 13.71 12.03
C LEU A 319 12.69 12.65 11.54
N GLY A 320 12.10 12.88 10.38
CA GLY A 320 11.24 11.93 9.66
C GLY A 320 11.87 11.41 8.38
N LEU A 321 11.33 10.32 7.83
CA LEU A 321 11.68 9.76 6.53
C LEU A 321 10.40 9.54 5.71
N ALA A 322 10.31 10.10 4.51
CA ALA A 322 9.17 9.96 3.61
C ALA A 322 9.21 8.63 2.82
N THR A 323 8.98 7.51 3.51
CA THR A 323 9.17 6.17 2.91
C THR A 323 8.17 5.83 1.81
N PHE A 324 8.53 4.89 0.95
CA PHE A 324 7.53 4.12 0.21
C PHE A 324 6.59 3.37 1.16
N PRO A 325 5.26 3.45 0.97
CA PRO A 325 4.31 2.75 1.81
C PRO A 325 4.48 1.22 1.72
N TYR A 326 4.85 0.71 0.54
CA TYR A 326 5.02 -0.72 0.29
C TYR A 326 6.50 -1.07 0.13
N VAL A 327 7.18 -1.23 1.27
CA VAL A 327 8.57 -1.70 1.41
C VAL A 327 8.92 -2.89 0.49
N SER A 328 7.97 -3.80 0.27
CA SER A 328 8.16 -4.98 -0.60
C SER A 328 8.33 -4.67 -2.09
N TYR A 329 8.01 -3.46 -2.54
CA TYR A 329 8.23 -3.00 -3.92
C TYR A 329 9.57 -2.31 -4.11
N HIS A 330 10.20 -1.85 -3.02
CA HIS A 330 11.49 -1.16 -2.98
C HIS A 330 12.44 -1.89 -2.01
N PRO A 331 12.69 -3.20 -2.21
CA PRO A 331 13.35 -4.05 -1.22
C PRO A 331 14.84 -3.72 -1.02
N SER A 332 15.43 -2.88 -1.87
CA SER A 332 16.83 -2.47 -1.79
C SER A 332 17.01 -1.11 -1.10
N GLU A 333 15.92 -0.37 -0.83
CA GLU A 333 15.95 0.93 -0.18
C GLU A 333 16.42 0.78 1.28
N PRO A 334 17.41 1.56 1.76
CA PRO A 334 18.06 1.36 3.06
C PRO A 334 17.23 1.87 4.26
N TYR A 335 16.01 1.37 4.42
CA TYR A 335 15.14 1.67 5.55
C TYR A 335 15.79 1.32 6.89
N SER A 336 16.52 0.22 7.00
CA SER A 336 17.22 -0.18 8.23
C SER A 336 18.27 0.84 8.65
N VAL A 337 18.84 1.59 7.69
CA VAL A 337 19.80 2.67 7.97
C VAL A 337 19.08 3.96 8.32
N PHE A 338 18.09 4.36 7.53
CA PHE A 338 17.39 5.62 7.77
C PHE A 338 16.45 5.58 8.98
N LEU A 339 15.88 4.43 9.35
CA LEU A 339 14.99 4.25 10.50
C LEU A 339 15.67 3.52 11.67
N GLY A 340 16.85 2.93 11.49
CA GLY A 340 17.59 2.23 12.54
C GLY A 340 18.17 3.14 13.62
N PRO A 341 19.07 2.62 14.48
CA PRO A 341 19.72 3.39 15.54
C PRO A 341 20.40 4.67 15.00
N GLY A 342 20.12 5.83 15.61
CA GLY A 342 20.59 7.13 15.15
C GLY A 342 19.82 7.74 13.96
N GLY A 343 19.04 6.95 13.22
CA GLY A 343 18.21 7.39 12.10
C GLY A 343 17.05 8.32 12.49
N ALA A 344 16.13 8.54 11.56
CA ALA A 344 14.87 9.22 11.76
C ALA A 344 14.04 8.57 12.89
N GLN A 345 13.40 9.40 13.73
CA GLN A 345 12.48 8.94 14.75
C GLN A 345 11.09 8.65 14.20
N TYR A 346 10.71 9.28 13.09
CA TYR A 346 9.37 9.18 12.51
C TYR A 346 9.43 8.56 11.11
N ASN A 347 8.45 7.72 10.79
CA ASN A 347 8.29 7.16 9.45
C ASN A 347 7.04 7.78 8.82
N ALA A 348 7.18 8.47 7.68
CA ALA A 348 6.12 9.19 6.99
C ALA A 348 5.78 8.54 5.63
N PRO A 349 5.19 7.34 5.61
CA PRO A 349 4.97 6.60 4.38
C PRO A 349 4.01 7.33 3.42
N GLN A 350 4.43 7.44 2.16
CA GLN A 350 3.74 8.11 1.05
C GLN A 350 2.52 7.30 0.55
N MET A 351 1.46 7.28 1.36
CA MET A 351 0.28 6.42 1.21
C MET A 351 -0.73 6.93 0.17
N TYR A 352 -0.27 7.26 -1.05
CA TYR A 352 -1.09 7.79 -2.15
C TYR A 352 -1.98 6.72 -2.79
N TRP A 353 -3.07 6.37 -2.09
CA TRP A 353 -3.91 5.21 -2.40
C TRP A 353 -4.50 5.22 -3.81
N HIS A 354 -4.82 6.39 -4.37
CA HIS A 354 -5.40 6.51 -5.69
C HIS A 354 -4.37 6.21 -6.78
N ASP A 355 -3.15 6.75 -6.65
CA ASP A 355 -2.03 6.49 -7.56
C ASP A 355 -1.57 5.03 -7.49
N ILE A 356 -1.64 4.42 -6.30
CA ILE A 356 -1.34 3.00 -6.05
C ILE A 356 -2.48 2.08 -6.56
N GLY A 357 -3.69 2.60 -6.80
CA GLY A 357 -4.86 1.85 -7.27
C GLY A 357 -5.49 0.95 -6.19
N VAL A 358 -5.64 1.48 -4.97
CA VAL A 358 -6.17 0.78 -3.79
C VAL A 358 -7.16 1.65 -3.01
N SER A 359 -7.93 1.06 -2.09
CA SER A 359 -8.69 1.83 -1.10
C SER A 359 -7.77 2.35 0.01
N VAL A 360 -8.22 3.39 0.72
CA VAL A 360 -7.61 3.90 1.96
C VAL A 360 -7.30 2.76 2.93
N ASP A 361 -8.31 1.98 3.30
CA ASP A 361 -8.20 0.82 4.19
C ASP A 361 -7.10 -0.16 3.73
N THR A 362 -6.99 -0.37 2.41
CA THR A 362 -6.00 -1.28 1.83
C THR A 362 -4.59 -0.70 1.92
N VAL A 363 -4.40 0.62 1.72
CA VAL A 363 -3.07 1.23 1.86
C VAL A 363 -2.63 1.23 3.33
N TYR A 364 -3.53 1.50 4.29
CA TYR A 364 -3.22 1.39 5.72
C TYR A 364 -2.75 -0.01 6.10
N ALA A 365 -3.56 -1.04 5.82
CA ALA A 365 -3.21 -2.41 6.19
C ALA A 365 -1.87 -2.88 5.60
N ASN A 366 -1.62 -2.63 4.30
CA ASN A 366 -0.37 -3.05 3.67
C ASN A 366 0.84 -2.22 4.14
N THR A 367 0.67 -0.91 4.36
CA THR A 367 1.75 -0.02 4.83
C THR A 367 2.20 -0.41 6.22
N TYR A 368 1.26 -0.57 7.15
CA TYR A 368 1.56 -0.88 8.53
C TYR A 368 2.18 -2.27 8.72
N ILE A 369 1.79 -3.28 7.92
CA ILE A 369 2.47 -4.59 7.90
C ILE A 369 3.95 -4.42 7.48
N GLY A 370 4.23 -3.64 6.42
CA GLY A 370 5.58 -3.47 5.91
C GLY A 370 6.51 -2.64 6.79
N ASN A 371 5.98 -1.57 7.41
CA ASN A 371 6.79 -0.52 8.04
C ASN A 371 6.98 -0.66 9.55
N ARG A 372 6.10 -1.37 10.26
CA ARG A 372 6.18 -1.44 11.74
C ARG A 372 7.41 -2.16 12.29
N ILE A 373 8.08 -2.99 11.48
CA ILE A 373 9.30 -3.70 11.90
C ILE A 373 10.40 -2.73 12.33
N TYR A 374 10.46 -1.54 11.74
CA TYR A 374 11.45 -0.51 12.08
C TYR A 374 11.14 0.21 13.40
N ASN A 375 10.03 -0.13 14.07
CA ASN A 375 9.64 0.35 15.40
C ASN A 375 9.67 1.89 15.57
N ARG A 376 9.27 2.61 14.52
CA ARG A 376 9.09 4.07 14.52
C ARG A 376 7.61 4.44 14.48
N PRO A 377 7.16 5.48 15.22
CA PRO A 377 5.86 6.11 15.00
C PRO A 377 5.63 6.39 13.52
N ILE A 378 4.50 5.89 13.01
CA ILE A 378 4.07 6.11 11.63
C ILE A 378 3.21 7.38 11.60
N PHE A 379 3.57 8.31 10.72
CA PHE A 379 2.91 9.59 10.44
C PHE A 379 2.38 9.53 9.00
N PRO A 380 1.16 9.00 8.76
CA PRO A 380 0.66 8.72 7.42
C PRO A 380 0.69 9.94 6.50
N LEU A 381 1.31 9.84 5.32
CA LEU A 381 1.31 10.90 4.31
C LEU A 381 0.29 10.55 3.21
N GLY A 382 -0.88 11.18 3.27
CA GLY A 382 -2.02 10.93 2.39
C GLY A 382 -2.04 11.81 1.13
N GLN A 383 -2.99 11.49 0.23
CA GLN A 383 -3.21 12.17 -1.04
C GLN A 383 -4.45 13.07 -0.98
N THR A 384 -4.37 14.27 -1.52
CA THR A 384 -5.54 15.15 -1.78
C THR A 384 -5.70 15.53 -3.25
N TYR A 385 -4.66 15.31 -4.05
CA TYR A 385 -4.64 15.52 -5.50
C TYR A 385 -5.29 14.35 -6.26
N GLY A 386 -5.23 14.39 -7.60
CA GLY A 386 -5.61 13.23 -8.44
C GLY A 386 -7.11 12.97 -8.58
N GLY A 387 -7.97 13.74 -7.91
CA GLY A 387 -9.41 13.58 -7.96
C GLY A 387 -9.99 12.62 -6.91
N VAL A 388 -9.26 12.39 -5.81
CA VAL A 388 -9.79 11.68 -4.63
C VAL A 388 -11.04 12.36 -4.09
N SER A 389 -12.00 11.57 -3.61
CA SER A 389 -13.23 12.11 -3.03
C SER A 389 -13.02 12.60 -1.60
N SER A 390 -13.82 13.59 -1.18
CA SER A 390 -13.83 14.07 0.22
C SER A 390 -14.13 12.94 1.23
N ALA A 391 -14.85 11.89 0.81
CA ALA A 391 -15.10 10.70 1.62
C ALA A 391 -13.85 9.85 1.82
N GLU A 392 -12.98 9.71 0.81
CA GLU A 392 -11.68 9.03 0.96
C GLU A 392 -10.71 9.84 1.82
N VAL A 393 -10.67 11.16 1.66
CA VAL A 393 -9.83 12.04 2.51
C VAL A 393 -10.28 11.97 3.97
N LEU A 394 -11.59 12.00 4.24
CA LEU A 394 -12.14 11.78 5.58
C LEU A 394 -11.76 10.39 6.11
N ARG A 395 -11.97 9.33 5.31
CA ARG A 395 -11.63 7.94 5.65
C ARG A 395 -10.14 7.77 5.99
N PHE A 396 -9.25 8.51 5.32
CA PHE A 396 -7.82 8.47 5.58
C PHE A 396 -7.45 9.10 6.93
N ARG A 397 -8.17 10.15 7.34
CA ARG A 397 -8.02 10.77 8.67
C ARG A 397 -8.60 9.88 9.77
N GLU A 398 -9.71 9.20 9.50
CA GLU A 398 -10.32 8.24 10.43
C GLU A 398 -9.43 7.00 10.66
N GLU A 399 -8.88 6.40 9.59
CA GLU A 399 -7.93 5.28 9.71
C GLU A 399 -6.63 5.67 10.45
N ALA A 400 -6.18 6.93 10.37
CA ALA A 400 -5.05 7.41 11.16
C ALA A 400 -5.32 7.30 12.67
N VAL A 401 -6.54 7.65 13.10
CA VAL A 401 -7.00 7.52 14.49
C VAL A 401 -7.14 6.06 14.87
N ASP A 402 -7.77 5.24 14.01
CA ASP A 402 -7.95 3.80 14.25
C ASP A 402 -6.58 3.12 14.48
N TYR A 403 -5.58 3.40 13.64
CA TYR A 403 -4.22 2.86 13.76
C TYR A 403 -3.36 3.54 14.84
N GLY A 404 -3.92 4.49 15.61
CA GLY A 404 -3.26 5.12 16.75
C GLY A 404 -2.15 6.11 16.39
N ALA A 405 -2.16 6.70 15.19
CA ALA A 405 -1.19 7.72 14.81
C ALA A 405 -1.39 9.02 15.61
N ALA A 406 -0.31 9.58 16.17
CA ALA A 406 -0.33 10.85 16.89
C ALA A 406 -0.57 12.06 15.96
N GLY A 407 -0.35 11.87 14.66
CA GLY A 407 -0.60 12.83 13.61
C GLY A 407 -0.57 12.17 12.24
N LEU A 408 -0.93 12.94 11.21
CA LEU A 408 -0.86 12.56 9.80
C LEU A 408 -0.59 13.81 8.94
N SER A 409 -0.25 13.63 7.68
CA SER A 409 -0.08 14.75 6.74
C SER A 409 -0.65 14.45 5.36
N PHE A 410 -0.70 15.48 4.51
CA PHE A 410 -1.16 15.36 3.14
C PHE A 410 -0.22 16.03 2.15
N TRP A 411 -0.05 15.37 1.01
CA TRP A 411 0.53 15.92 -0.20
C TRP A 411 -0.61 16.40 -1.12
N ASP A 412 -0.68 17.66 -1.52
CA ASP A 412 0.11 18.83 -1.09
C ASP A 412 -0.72 20.13 -1.21
N TRP A 413 -0.20 21.26 -0.72
CA TRP A 413 -0.91 22.53 -0.71
C TRP A 413 -1.33 23.03 -2.09
N GLN A 414 -0.42 22.93 -3.07
CA GLN A 414 -0.61 23.42 -4.42
C GLN A 414 -1.68 22.61 -5.17
N GLU A 415 -1.72 21.30 -4.95
CA GLU A 415 -2.66 20.40 -5.64
C GLU A 415 -3.97 20.10 -4.85
N THR A 416 -4.07 20.43 -3.56
CA THR A 416 -5.28 20.21 -2.75
C THR A 416 -6.46 21.08 -3.23
N PRO A 417 -7.55 20.50 -3.78
CA PRO A 417 -8.71 21.26 -4.24
C PRO A 417 -9.56 21.77 -3.06
N THR A 418 -10.45 22.73 -3.29
CA THR A 418 -11.33 23.29 -2.24
C THR A 418 -12.12 22.21 -1.48
N SER A 419 -12.61 21.18 -2.17
CA SER A 419 -13.30 20.01 -1.57
C SER A 419 -12.39 19.14 -0.69
N GLY A 420 -11.09 19.11 -0.98
CA GLY A 420 -10.05 18.50 -0.14
C GLY A 420 -9.88 19.30 1.15
N TRP A 421 -9.69 20.60 1.06
CA TRP A 421 -9.60 21.49 2.22
C TRP A 421 -10.83 21.41 3.14
N SER A 422 -12.04 21.33 2.58
CA SER A 422 -13.27 21.10 3.37
C SER A 422 -13.30 19.71 4.03
N ALA A 423 -12.70 18.68 3.44
CA ALA A 423 -12.60 17.34 4.02
C ALA A 423 -11.54 17.24 5.14
N LEU A 424 -10.47 18.05 5.04
CA LEU A 424 -9.49 18.23 6.11
C LEU A 424 -10.09 18.97 7.31
N ALA A 425 -10.93 19.98 7.05
CA ALA A 425 -11.67 20.72 8.08
C ALA A 425 -12.80 19.91 8.76
N ALA A 426 -13.23 18.80 8.17
CA ALA A 426 -14.38 18.04 8.67
C ALA A 426 -14.10 17.46 10.07
N PRO A 427 -15.09 17.44 10.98
CA PRO A 427 -14.94 16.75 12.26
C PRO A 427 -14.81 15.24 12.03
N LEU A 428 -13.92 14.59 12.79
CA LEU A 428 -13.86 13.13 12.82
C LEU A 428 -14.94 12.60 13.75
N ALA A 429 -15.78 11.70 13.24
CA ALA A 429 -16.65 10.89 14.08
C ALA A 429 -15.84 9.68 14.58
N PRO A 430 -16.01 9.21 15.83
CA PRO A 430 -15.39 7.96 16.28
C PRO A 430 -15.90 6.79 15.45
N LEU A 431 -15.05 6.22 14.59
CA LEU A 431 -15.38 5.02 13.84
C LEU A 431 -15.26 3.80 14.76
N THR A 432 -16.32 3.01 14.81
CA THR A 432 -16.36 1.76 15.61
C THR A 432 -16.20 0.51 14.74
N SER A 433 -15.69 0.67 13.51
CA SER A 433 -15.82 -0.31 12.44
C SER A 433 -14.51 -0.76 11.78
N VAL A 434 -13.36 -0.46 12.38
CA VAL A 434 -12.05 -0.93 11.92
C VAL A 434 -11.34 -1.66 13.05
N THR A 435 -10.63 -2.73 12.72
CA THR A 435 -9.64 -3.32 13.61
C THR A 435 -8.28 -3.18 12.91
N PRO A 436 -7.40 -2.30 13.40
CA PRO A 436 -6.08 -2.10 12.80
C PRO A 436 -5.36 -3.42 12.60
N ASN A 437 -4.72 -3.59 11.44
CA ASN A 437 -4.06 -4.84 11.14
C ASN A 437 -2.90 -5.06 12.12
N GLY A 438 -2.95 -6.11 12.95
CA GLY A 438 -1.92 -6.46 13.95
C GLY A 438 -0.74 -7.29 13.41
N GLU A 439 -0.74 -7.64 12.13
CA GLU A 439 0.26 -8.54 11.53
C GLU A 439 1.60 -7.87 11.21
N TYR A 440 2.62 -8.69 10.96
CA TYR A 440 3.99 -8.32 10.59
C TYR A 440 4.35 -8.93 9.22
N PRO A 441 5.46 -8.52 8.55
CA PRO A 441 5.78 -9.04 7.23
C PRO A 441 6.35 -10.45 7.34
N GLU A 442 5.65 -11.43 6.75
CA GLU A 442 6.05 -12.84 6.81
C GLU A 442 7.31 -13.09 5.96
N LEU A 443 8.45 -13.29 6.63
CA LEU A 443 9.73 -13.64 5.98
C LEU A 443 10.07 -15.12 6.17
N ARG A 444 10.74 -15.70 5.17
CA ARG A 444 11.15 -17.11 5.11
C ARG A 444 12.31 -17.27 4.13
N SER A 445 12.89 -18.47 4.09
CA SER A 445 13.90 -18.86 3.10
C SER A 445 13.55 -18.43 1.67
N GLY A 446 14.51 -17.83 0.97
CA GLY A 446 14.36 -17.27 -0.37
C GLY A 446 13.82 -15.84 -0.45
N ARG A 447 13.48 -15.20 0.67
CA ARG A 447 13.25 -13.74 0.72
C ARG A 447 14.59 -12.99 0.74
N LYS A 448 14.57 -11.74 0.27
CA LYS A 448 15.73 -10.84 0.27
C LYS A 448 15.31 -9.38 0.44
N GLY A 449 16.28 -8.52 0.75
CA GLY A 449 16.14 -7.07 0.87
C GLY A 449 16.24 -6.55 2.31
N ASP A 450 15.97 -5.26 2.50
CA ASP A 450 16.12 -4.54 3.76
C ASP A 450 15.37 -5.20 4.94
N GLN A 451 14.14 -5.65 4.74
CA GLN A 451 13.39 -6.37 5.80
C GLN A 451 14.10 -7.64 6.27
N VAL A 452 14.92 -8.28 5.42
CA VAL A 452 15.77 -9.41 5.78
C VAL A 452 17.05 -8.95 6.48
N LEU A 453 17.67 -7.85 6.03
CA LEU A 453 18.79 -7.23 6.76
C LEU A 453 18.39 -6.90 8.20
N TRP A 454 17.27 -6.21 8.39
CA TRP A 454 16.74 -5.86 9.70
C TRP A 454 16.46 -7.08 10.58
N LEU A 455 15.89 -8.15 10.02
CA LEU A 455 15.72 -9.43 10.73
C LEU A 455 17.07 -10.02 11.16
N GLN A 456 18.08 -9.97 10.29
CA GLN A 456 19.41 -10.51 10.55
C GLN A 456 20.17 -9.67 11.59
N GLU A 457 20.07 -8.34 11.55
CA GLU A 457 20.65 -7.42 12.55
C GLU A 457 20.11 -7.71 13.95
N HIS A 458 18.79 -7.88 14.10
CA HIS A 458 18.18 -8.28 15.38
C HIS A 458 18.57 -9.71 15.80
N LEU A 459 18.52 -10.67 14.87
CA LEU A 459 18.84 -12.07 15.15
C LEU A 459 20.33 -12.26 15.55
N ALA A 460 21.24 -11.46 15.00
CA ALA A 460 22.66 -11.41 15.38
C ALA A 460 22.88 -10.97 16.83
N GLY A 461 21.95 -10.18 17.40
CA GLY A 461 21.96 -9.80 18.82
C GLY A 461 21.74 -10.98 19.78
N ALA A 462 21.14 -12.08 19.32
CA ALA A 462 20.97 -13.32 20.09
C ALA A 462 21.87 -14.47 19.60
N ILE A 463 22.25 -14.48 18.32
CA ILE A 463 23.06 -15.52 17.69
C ILE A 463 24.23 -14.85 16.94
N PRO A 464 25.41 -14.69 17.57
CA PRO A 464 26.54 -13.97 16.98
C PRO A 464 27.09 -14.58 15.67
N SER A 465 26.73 -15.82 15.33
CA SER A 465 27.02 -16.45 14.03
C SER A 465 25.94 -16.19 12.96
N GLN A 466 25.01 -15.27 13.20
CA GLN A 466 24.08 -14.80 12.18
C GLN A 466 24.76 -13.75 11.30
N GLU A 467 25.07 -14.17 10.08
CA GLU A 467 25.50 -13.30 9.00
C GLU A 467 24.39 -12.30 8.63
N ILE A 468 24.78 -11.05 8.38
CA ILE A 468 23.87 -10.03 7.87
C ILE A 468 24.22 -9.92 6.38
N THR A 469 23.33 -10.37 5.50
CA THR A 469 23.59 -10.46 4.04
C THR A 469 22.42 -9.95 3.19
N GLY A 470 21.29 -9.67 3.81
CA GLY A 470 20.03 -9.33 3.14
C GLY A 470 19.41 -10.49 2.38
N ASN A 471 19.95 -11.71 2.50
CA ASN A 471 19.46 -12.92 1.86
C ASN A 471 19.03 -13.94 2.93
N PHE A 472 17.75 -14.33 2.91
CA PHE A 472 17.21 -15.31 3.86
C PHE A 472 17.60 -16.71 3.37
N GLY A 473 18.83 -17.12 3.66
CA GLY A 473 19.40 -18.42 3.33
C GLY A 473 19.08 -19.52 4.36
N SER A 474 19.67 -20.70 4.15
CA SER A 474 19.59 -21.85 5.06
C SER A 474 20.13 -21.53 6.47
N GLN A 475 21.25 -20.82 6.57
CA GLN A 475 21.83 -20.41 7.85
C GLN A 475 20.88 -19.51 8.64
N THR A 476 20.25 -18.53 7.98
CA THR A 476 19.25 -17.65 8.61
C THR A 476 18.01 -18.44 9.06
N ALA A 477 17.57 -19.43 8.27
CA ALA A 477 16.46 -20.30 8.66
C ALA A 477 16.79 -21.17 9.89
N ALA A 478 18.00 -21.76 9.94
CA ALA A 478 18.45 -22.58 11.06
C ALA A 478 18.64 -21.75 12.34
N ASN A 479 19.30 -20.60 12.24
CA ASN A 479 19.45 -19.65 13.34
C ASN A 479 18.08 -19.16 13.84
N LEU A 480 17.14 -18.85 12.96
CA LEU A 480 15.79 -18.44 13.37
C LEU A 480 15.01 -19.57 14.06
N GLN A 481 15.20 -20.83 13.67
CA GLN A 481 14.64 -21.99 14.36
C GLN A 481 15.26 -22.18 15.76
N ALA A 482 16.57 -21.99 15.90
CA ALA A 482 17.25 -22.03 17.20
C ALA A 482 16.76 -20.91 18.12
N PHE A 483 16.66 -19.68 17.61
CA PHE A 483 16.08 -18.52 18.30
C PHE A 483 14.63 -18.79 18.73
N GLN A 484 13.77 -19.26 17.81
CA GLN A 484 12.39 -19.63 18.13
C GLN A 484 12.33 -20.67 19.26
N THR A 485 13.17 -21.71 19.20
CA THR A 485 13.26 -22.73 20.26
C THR A 485 13.65 -22.12 21.62
N ALA A 486 14.69 -21.27 21.64
CA ALA A 486 15.17 -20.61 22.86
C ALA A 486 14.13 -19.66 23.49
N HIS A 487 13.27 -19.07 22.67
CA HIS A 487 12.19 -18.16 23.10
C HIS A 487 10.82 -18.85 23.27
N GLY A 488 10.76 -20.18 23.26
CA GLY A 488 9.50 -20.94 23.46
C GLY A 488 8.49 -20.84 22.32
N LEU A 489 8.94 -20.40 21.13
CA LEU A 489 8.14 -20.27 19.92
C LEU A 489 8.25 -21.55 19.04
N PRO A 490 7.24 -21.87 18.21
CA PRO A 490 7.36 -22.96 17.24
C PRO A 490 8.53 -22.75 16.27
N PRO A 491 9.50 -23.68 16.17
CA PRO A 491 10.70 -23.54 15.35
C PRO A 491 10.40 -23.79 13.87
N THR A 492 9.72 -22.83 13.26
CA THR A 492 9.26 -22.89 11.87
C THR A 492 10.31 -22.40 10.87
N GLY A 493 11.27 -21.57 11.30
CA GLY A 493 12.17 -20.85 10.39
C GLY A 493 11.45 -19.76 9.57
N VAL A 494 10.26 -19.34 10.02
CA VAL A 494 9.45 -18.28 9.41
C VAL A 494 9.27 -17.15 10.43
N ALA A 495 9.49 -15.91 10.00
CA ALA A 495 9.27 -14.72 10.80
C ALA A 495 7.77 -14.40 10.89
N SER A 496 7.10 -15.06 11.83
CA SER A 496 5.70 -14.78 12.22
C SER A 496 5.60 -13.53 13.10
N PRO A 497 4.39 -12.97 13.35
CA PRO A 497 4.20 -11.87 14.30
C PRO A 497 4.85 -12.09 15.67
N ALA A 498 4.69 -13.28 16.25
CA ALA A 498 5.32 -13.62 17.53
C ALA A 498 6.86 -13.67 17.44
N THR A 499 7.40 -14.11 16.30
CA THR A 499 8.84 -14.11 16.04
C THR A 499 9.38 -12.68 15.94
N TRP A 500 8.67 -11.81 15.22
CA TRP A 500 9.02 -10.39 15.13
C TRP A 500 8.96 -9.69 16.49
N THR A 501 7.89 -9.90 17.28
CA THR A 501 7.80 -9.35 18.64
C THR A 501 9.00 -9.76 19.51
N ALA A 502 9.47 -11.01 19.40
CA ALA A 502 10.65 -11.48 20.13
C ALA A 502 11.97 -10.89 19.59
N LEU A 503 12.12 -10.78 18.26
CA LEU A 503 13.32 -10.19 17.63
C LEU A 503 13.47 -8.69 17.93
N LEU A 504 12.37 -7.93 17.85
CA LEU A 504 12.37 -6.47 18.06
C LEU A 504 12.58 -6.07 19.53
N ALA A 505 12.53 -7.03 20.47
CA ALA A 505 12.94 -6.84 21.85
C ALA A 505 14.47 -6.89 22.04
N LEU A 506 15.22 -7.38 21.04
CA LEU A 506 16.68 -7.34 21.00
C LEU A 506 17.15 -5.99 20.43
N ALA A 507 18.32 -5.52 20.84
CA ALA A 507 19.01 -4.46 20.12
C ALA A 507 19.56 -5.01 18.78
N PRO A 508 19.37 -4.31 17.64
CA PRO A 508 19.97 -4.71 16.38
C PRO A 508 21.48 -4.51 16.41
N VAL A 509 22.24 -5.45 15.83
CA VAL A 509 23.69 -5.33 15.66
C VAL A 509 23.98 -4.35 14.53
N ALA A 510 24.68 -3.26 14.86
CA ALA A 510 25.00 -2.21 13.90
C ALA A 510 25.96 -2.68 12.80
N VAL A 511 25.57 -2.48 11.53
CA VAL A 511 26.41 -2.74 10.35
C VAL A 511 27.22 -1.49 9.98
N ASN A 512 28.50 -1.67 9.66
CA ASN A 512 29.36 -0.62 9.11
C ASN A 512 29.25 -0.58 7.57
N TRP A 513 28.21 0.09 7.09
CA TRP A 513 27.91 0.28 5.67
C TRP A 513 28.97 1.08 4.92
N THR A 514 29.67 2.02 5.57
CA THR A 514 30.74 2.83 4.94
C THR A 514 32.11 2.14 4.91
N GLY A 515 32.29 1.06 5.67
CA GLY A 515 33.49 0.24 5.68
C GLY A 515 33.40 -0.92 4.68
N GLY A 516 33.26 -2.15 5.20
CA GLY A 516 33.12 -3.37 4.40
C GLY A 516 31.68 -3.73 4.01
N GLY A 517 30.68 -3.02 4.56
CA GLY A 517 29.28 -3.40 4.41
C GLY A 517 28.88 -4.60 5.28
N PRO A 518 27.80 -5.31 4.92
CA PRO A 518 27.38 -6.53 5.59
C PRO A 518 28.44 -7.64 5.45
N SER A 519 28.81 -8.29 6.55
CA SER A 519 29.71 -9.43 6.54
C SER A 519 28.95 -10.76 6.66
N GLY A 520 29.14 -11.62 5.66
CA GLY A 520 28.65 -13.00 5.57
C GLY A 520 29.18 -13.68 4.33
#